data_AF-A0A7J7LJC8-F1
#
_entry.id   AF-A0A7J7LJC8-F1
#
_cell.length_a   1.000
_cell.length_b   1.000
_cell.length_c   1.000
_cell.angle_alpha   90.00
_cell.angle_beta   90.00
_cell.angle_gamma   90.00
#
_symmetry.space_group_name_H-M   'P 1'
#
loop_
_entity.id
_entity.type
_entity.pdbx_description
1 polymer ?
#
loop_
_entity_poly.entity_id
_entity_poly.type
_entity_poly.pdbx_seq_one_letter_code
_entity_poly.pdbx_strand_id
1 'polypeptide(L)'
;MAKVSTIGRTYHKNLVRLYGFYFNTNIKALVYEYKEKGSLDYILFNNYKSLEWVKLHEIAIGTAKGLGYLHHDYDNIIIHYNIKPGTVLLNLKFSPKVADLRLAML
;
A
#
# COMPACT_ATOMS: atom_id res chain seq x y z
N MET A 1 -2.84 -0.83 -20.13
CA MET A 1 -4.28 -0.91 -19.78
C MET A 1 -4.61 -2.14 -18.93
N ALA A 2 -4.27 -3.37 -19.34
CA ALA A 2 -4.60 -4.61 -18.60
C ALA A 2 -4.13 -4.67 -17.12
N LYS A 3 -2.94 -4.16 -16.79
CA LYS A 3 -2.42 -4.15 -15.41
C LYS A 3 -3.11 -3.15 -14.47
N VAL A 4 -3.48 -1.97 -14.98
CA VAL A 4 -4.28 -0.98 -14.23
C VAL A 4 -5.67 -1.56 -13.94
N SER A 5 -6.27 -2.32 -14.87
CA SER A 5 -7.53 -3.02 -14.61
C SER A 5 -7.40 -4.16 -13.58
N THR A 6 -6.26 -4.84 -13.50
CA THR A 6 -6.03 -5.86 -12.46
C THR A 6 -5.89 -5.21 -11.08
N ILE A 7 -5.07 -4.16 -10.95
CA ILE A 7 -4.85 -3.49 -9.66
C ILE A 7 -6.09 -2.70 -9.22
N GLY A 8 -6.83 -2.09 -10.15
CA GLY A 8 -8.12 -1.44 -9.83
C GLY A 8 -9.19 -2.40 -9.30
N ARG A 9 -9.01 -3.71 -9.47
CA ARG A 9 -9.90 -4.75 -8.92
C ARG A 9 -9.41 -5.33 -7.59
N THR A 10 -8.19 -5.01 -7.16
CA THR A 10 -7.69 -5.45 -5.85
C THR A 10 -8.41 -4.70 -4.74
N TYR A 11 -9.03 -5.44 -3.82
CA TYR A 11 -9.72 -4.86 -2.66
C TYR A 11 -9.38 -5.69 -1.43
N HIS A 12 -8.54 -5.13 -0.56
CA HIS A 12 -8.16 -5.76 0.69
C HIS A 12 -7.94 -4.69 1.76
N LYS A 13 -8.31 -5.00 3.02
CA LYS A 13 -8.22 -4.06 4.14
C LYS A 13 -6.79 -3.58 4.43
N ASN A 14 -5.79 -4.34 4.02
CA ASN A 14 -4.36 -4.02 4.17
C ASN A 14 -3.67 -3.62 2.86
N LEU A 15 -4.43 -3.26 1.82
CA LEU A 15 -3.91 -2.66 0.59
C LEU A 15 -4.50 -1.26 0.42
N VAL A 16 -3.69 -0.35 -0.14
CA VAL A 16 -4.16 0.97 -0.54
C VAL A 16 -5.02 0.83 -1.78
N ARG A 17 -6.27 1.28 -1.68
CA ARG A 17 -7.24 1.29 -2.75
C ARG A 17 -6.90 2.34 -3.79
N LEU A 18 -6.80 1.91 -5.05
CA LEU A 18 -6.83 2.78 -6.22
C LEU A 18 -8.29 3.17 -6.50
N TYR A 19 -8.62 4.46 -6.48
CA TYR A 19 -9.93 4.97 -6.86
C TYR A 19 -10.06 5.18 -8.37
N GLY A 20 -8.97 5.56 -9.03
CA GLY A 20 -8.98 5.80 -10.47
C GLY A 20 -7.64 6.30 -10.98
N PHE A 21 -7.64 6.70 -12.25
CA PHE A 21 -6.47 7.20 -12.94
C PHE A 21 -6.84 8.34 -13.87
N TYR A 22 -5.85 9.15 -14.20
CA TYR A 22 -5.94 10.18 -15.23
C TYR A 22 -4.74 10.06 -16.17
N PHE A 23 -5.01 9.97 -17.47
CA PHE A 23 -3.97 9.90 -18.49
C PHE A 23 -4.31 10.85 -19.63
N ASN A 24 -3.40 11.76 -19.93
CA ASN A 24 -3.36 12.53 -21.17
C ASN A 24 -1.92 12.49 -21.74
N THR A 25 -1.66 13.23 -22.82
CA THR A 25 -0.33 13.26 -23.46
C THR A 25 0.80 13.76 -22.56
N ASN A 26 0.50 14.59 -21.57
CA ASN A 26 1.49 15.28 -20.73
C ASN A 26 1.49 14.83 -19.26
N ILE A 27 0.39 14.23 -18.80
CA ILE A 27 0.12 13.94 -17.38
C ILE A 27 -0.35 12.50 -17.26
N LYS A 28 0.29 11.80 -16.33
CA LYS A 28 -0.10 10.47 -15.88
C LYS A 28 -0.24 10.50 -14.38
N ALA A 29 -1.44 10.26 -13.87
CA ALA A 29 -1.74 10.31 -12.45
C ALA A 29 -2.62 9.13 -12.01
N LEU A 30 -2.39 8.69 -10.77
CA LEU A 30 -3.17 7.66 -10.11
C LEU A 30 -3.77 8.26 -8.83
N VAL A 31 -5.05 8.00 -8.60
CA VAL A 31 -5.78 8.54 -7.45
C VAL A 31 -5.99 7.41 -6.45
N TYR A 32 -5.38 7.54 -5.27
CA TYR A 32 -5.43 6.54 -4.21
C TYR A 32 -6.24 7.04 -3.00
N GLU A 33 -6.67 6.10 -2.17
CA GLU A 33 -7.16 6.45 -0.83
C GLU A 33 -6.07 7.14 -0.01
N TYR A 34 -6.46 8.18 0.73
CA TYR A 34 -5.55 8.89 1.62
C TYR A 34 -5.41 8.17 2.98
N LYS A 35 -4.21 8.25 3.56
CA LYS A 35 -3.90 7.72 4.89
C LYS A 35 -3.30 8.82 5.77
N GLU A 36 -3.94 9.05 6.90
CA GLU A 36 -3.80 10.27 7.70
C GLU A 36 -2.49 10.31 8.49
N LYS A 37 -1.95 9.15 8.88
CA LYS A 37 -0.66 9.09 9.60
C LYS A 37 0.55 8.97 8.68
N GLY A 38 0.33 8.99 7.36
CA GLY A 38 1.40 8.85 6.39
C GLY A 38 2.05 7.47 6.42
N SER A 39 3.34 7.42 6.09
CA SER A 39 4.12 6.20 5.95
C SER A 39 4.78 5.74 7.26
N LEU A 40 5.05 4.43 7.35
CA LEU A 40 5.65 3.84 8.54
C LEU A 40 7.08 4.34 8.78
N ASP A 41 7.88 4.61 7.73
CA ASP A 41 9.21 5.22 7.91
C ASP A 41 9.16 6.58 8.61
N TYR A 42 8.18 7.42 8.28
CA TYR A 42 7.98 8.70 8.95
C TYR A 42 7.72 8.49 10.46
N ILE A 43 6.92 7.49 10.83
CA ILE A 43 6.67 7.20 12.24
C ILE A 43 7.91 6.60 12.93
N LEU A 44 8.62 5.69 12.26
CA LEU A 44 9.78 5.00 12.84
C LEU A 44 11.00 5.91 13.02
N PHE A 45 11.24 6.84 12.08
CA PHE A 45 12.49 7.58 12.01
C PHE A 45 12.35 9.09 12.23
N ASN A 46 11.17 9.66 11.95
CA ASN A 46 10.98 11.12 11.98
C ASN A 46 9.98 11.61 13.03
N ASN A 47 9.22 10.71 13.68
CA ASN A 47 8.28 11.06 14.72
C ASN A 47 8.86 10.64 16.07
N TYR A 48 9.13 11.59 16.97
CA TYR A 48 9.70 11.36 18.31
C TYR A 48 8.81 10.52 19.25
N LYS A 49 7.71 9.96 18.75
CA LYS A 49 6.82 9.04 19.47
C LYS A 49 7.14 7.62 19.07
N SER A 50 7.73 6.86 19.99
CA SER A 50 7.92 5.43 19.81
C SER A 50 6.57 4.73 19.70
N LEU A 51 6.43 3.88 18.68
CA LEU A 51 5.36 2.90 18.62
C LEU A 51 5.65 1.81 19.65
N GLU A 52 4.65 1.44 20.44
CA GLU A 52 4.75 0.25 21.30
C GLU A 52 5.00 -1.00 20.45
N TRP A 53 5.78 -1.93 20.99
CA TRP A 53 6.13 -3.20 20.32
C TRP A 53 4.89 -3.95 19.82
N VAL A 54 3.83 -4.01 20.64
CA VAL A 54 2.56 -4.66 20.27
C VAL A 54 1.99 -4.04 19.00
N LYS A 55 2.06 -2.71 18.86
CA LYS A 55 1.55 -2.01 17.67
C LYS A 55 2.42 -2.27 16.44
N LEU A 56 3.74 -2.33 16.59
CA LEU A 56 4.65 -2.71 15.51
C LEU A 56 4.37 -4.13 15.01
N HIS A 57 4.12 -5.06 15.93
CA HIS A 57 3.76 -6.43 15.60
C HIS A 57 2.42 -6.51 14.84
N GLU A 58 1.40 -5.77 15.27
CA GLU A 58 0.12 -5.66 14.54
C GLU A 58 0.31 -5.11 13.12
N ILE A 59 1.17 -4.08 12.98
CA ILE A 59 1.52 -3.48 11.68
C ILE A 59 2.22 -4.51 10.78
N ALA A 60 3.16 -5.28 11.31
CA ALA A 60 3.85 -6.34 10.57
C ALA A 60 2.87 -7.41 10.08
N ILE A 61 1.98 -7.90 10.95
CA ILE A 61 0.94 -8.88 10.59
C ILE A 61 0.01 -8.33 9.50
N GLY A 62 -0.48 -7.09 9.65
CA GLY A 62 -1.36 -6.50 8.65
C GLY A 62 -0.68 -6.32 7.30
N THR A 63 0.60 -5.92 7.30
CA THR A 63 1.42 -5.82 6.09
C THR A 63 1.57 -7.18 5.41
N ALA A 64 1.90 -8.22 6.17
CA ALA A 64 2.00 -9.60 5.67
C ALA A 64 0.67 -10.11 5.09
N LYS A 65 -0.47 -9.78 5.71
CA LYS A 65 -1.80 -10.12 5.16
C LYS A 65 -2.07 -9.43 3.81
N GLY A 66 -1.70 -8.15 3.68
CA GLY A 66 -1.80 -7.44 2.40
C GLY A 66 -0.97 -8.09 1.29
N LEU A 67 0.26 -8.49 1.61
CA LEU A 67 1.14 -9.23 0.69
C LEU A 67 0.62 -10.63 0.37
N GLY A 68 0.13 -11.36 1.38
CA GLY A 68 -0.45 -12.69 1.21
C GLY A 68 -1.60 -12.68 0.20
N TYR A 69 -2.48 -11.68 0.28
CA TYR A 69 -3.56 -11.47 -0.67
C TYR A 69 -3.04 -11.27 -2.10
N LEU A 70 -2.02 -10.43 -2.30
CA LEU A 70 -1.44 -10.19 -3.63
C LEU A 70 -0.80 -11.45 -4.24
N HIS A 71 -0.25 -12.32 -3.40
CA HIS A 71 0.50 -13.49 -3.84
C HIS A 71 -0.38 -14.74 -4.07
N HIS A 72 -1.52 -14.87 -3.39
CA HIS A 72 -2.28 -16.14 -3.36
C HIS A 72 -3.76 -16.02 -3.74
N ASP A 73 -4.39 -14.85 -3.64
CA ASP A 73 -5.86 -14.73 -3.77
C ASP A 73 -6.33 -14.31 -5.18
N TYR A 74 -5.45 -14.36 -6.19
CA TYR A 74 -5.77 -13.96 -7.57
C TYR A 74 -5.17 -14.94 -8.59
N ASP A 75 -5.89 -15.26 -9.67
CA ASP A 75 -5.44 -16.11 -10.79
C ASP A 75 -4.14 -15.61 -11.47
N ASN A 76 -3.71 -14.40 -11.13
CA ASN A 76 -2.45 -13.80 -11.54
C ASN A 76 -1.75 -13.23 -10.30
N ILE A 77 -0.63 -13.84 -9.91
CA ILE A 77 0.22 -13.38 -8.80
C ILE A 77 0.66 -11.94 -9.06
N ILE A 78 0.41 -11.05 -8.08
CA ILE A 78 0.88 -9.66 -8.13
C ILE A 78 2.10 -9.53 -7.23
N ILE A 79 3.28 -9.34 -7.84
CA ILE A 79 4.52 -9.08 -7.11
C ILE A 79 4.68 -7.57 -6.90
N HIS A 80 4.84 -7.12 -5.65
CA HIS A 80 4.90 -5.69 -5.31
C HIS A 80 6.22 -4.99 -5.71
N TYR A 81 7.36 -5.68 -5.62
CA TYR A 81 8.72 -5.19 -5.93
C TYR A 81 9.25 -3.96 -5.16
N ASN A 82 8.53 -3.41 -4.19
CA ASN A 82 8.93 -2.18 -3.48
C ASN A 82 8.46 -2.18 -2.02
N ILE A 83 8.53 -3.33 -1.35
CA ILE A 83 8.15 -3.41 0.06
C ILE A 83 9.25 -2.80 0.92
N LYS A 84 8.89 -1.73 1.63
CA LYS A 84 9.73 -1.01 2.59
C LYS A 84 8.83 -0.20 3.53
N PRO A 85 9.32 0.30 4.68
CA PRO A 85 8.48 1.08 5.59
C PRO A 85 7.82 2.31 4.94
N GLY A 86 8.49 2.95 3.96
CA GLY A 86 7.92 4.06 3.20
C GLY A 86 6.72 3.71 2.31
N THR A 87 6.51 2.44 1.98
CA THR A 87 5.35 1.97 1.20
C THR A 87 4.26 1.34 2.06
N VAL A 88 4.41 1.34 3.38
CA VAL A 88 3.36 0.95 4.32
C VAL A 88 2.73 2.20 4.91
N LEU A 89 1.51 2.52 4.48
CA LEU A 89 0.77 3.68 4.96
C LEU A 89 -0.14 3.30 6.13
N LEU A 90 -0.37 4.25 7.04
CA LEU A 90 -1.08 4.04 8.29
C LEU A 90 -2.28 4.97 8.40
N ASN A 91 -3.44 4.40 8.74
CA ASN A 91 -4.62 5.20 9.07
C ASN A 91 -4.55 5.76 10.50
N LEU A 92 -5.56 6.52 10.93
CA LEU A 92 -5.65 7.06 12.30
C LEU A 92 -5.53 6.00 13.41
N LYS A 93 -5.95 4.76 13.16
CA LYS A 93 -5.88 3.63 14.10
C LYS A 93 -4.58 2.82 13.99
N PHE A 94 -3.57 3.32 13.27
CA PHE A 94 -2.32 2.62 12.96
C PHE A 94 -2.53 1.26 12.26
N SER A 95 -3.65 1.09 11.56
CA SER A 95 -3.85 -0.09 10.71
C SER A 95 -3.05 0.08 9.41
N PRO A 96 -2.24 -0.92 9.03
CA PRO A 96 -1.36 -0.80 7.87
C PRO A 96 -2.08 -1.07 6.56
N LYS A 97 -1.67 -0.33 5.53
CA LYS A 97 -2.03 -0.55 4.14
C LYS A 97 -0.81 -0.45 3.26
N VAL A 98 -0.53 -1.51 2.52
CA VAL A 98 0.56 -1.58 1.55
C VAL A 98 0.17 -0.74 0.32
N ALA A 99 1.05 0.20 -0.03
CA ALA A 99 0.88 1.21 -1.06
C ALA A 99 1.97 1.09 -2.11
N ASP A 100 1.87 1.88 -3.18
CA ASP A 100 2.92 1.97 -4.20
C ASP A 100 3.28 0.60 -4.80
N LEU A 101 2.21 -0.17 -5.11
CA LEU A 101 2.31 -1.26 -6.06
C LEU A 101 2.95 -0.67 -7.30
N ARG A 102 4.20 -1.05 -7.61
CA ARG A 102 4.92 -0.58 -8.79
C ARG A 102 4.15 -1.01 -10.03
N LEU A 103 3.18 -0.20 -10.41
CA LEU A 103 2.53 -0.15 -11.71
C LEU A 103 3.49 0.41 -12.77
N ALA A 104 4.68 0.85 -12.37
CA ALA A 104 5.42 1.90 -13.04
C ALA A 104 6.46 1.46 -14.09
N MET A 105 6.67 0.17 -14.38
CA MET A 105 7.51 -0.21 -15.52
C MET A 105 6.94 -1.42 -16.25
N LEU A 106 5.94 -1.14 -17.09
CA LEU A 106 5.73 -1.67 -18.45
C LEU A 106 4.56 -0.89 -19.10
#